data_AF-A0A914LB40-F1
#
_entry.id   AF-A0A914LB40-F1
#
_cell.length_a   1.000
_cell.length_b   1.000
_cell.length_c   1.000
_cell.angle_alpha   90.00
_cell.angle_beta   90.00
_cell.angle_gamma   90.00
#
_symmetry.space_group_name_H-M   'P 1'
#
loop_
_entity.id
_entity.type
_entity.pdbx_description
1 polymer ?
#
loop_
_entity_poly.entity_id
_entity_poly.type
_entity_poly.pdbx_seq_one_letter_code
_entity_poly.pdbx_strand_id
1 'polypeptide(L)'
;MPNLCNTALNILRIIGKYLRMAKILKSTAEQVFDAILQLFYYFVYSLYKYFCLDVQIQQQQQDFGTIFASLRLRQLMDNVQNTYFCQTNGDSITDEQIHHLPAIPNLSPDLNNNEALFSLAERLIGVESTTFLSKQMELLRPALETLVIDKKRGQDLENFFNTLPATSDLSEATLGCVAAKSLQPAQILQQISLIDWNISEIPSEHSNYVYSILKEFESSKEILCKLSVYVHISEEVNFMIWSMMSMCTVRLLVRG
;
A
#
# COMPACT_ATOMS: atom_id res chain seq x y z
N MET A 1 -5.98 -4.48 18.77
CA MET A 1 -5.56 -3.06 18.73
C MET A 1 -4.84 -2.82 17.41
N PRO A 2 -4.97 -1.65 16.77
CA PRO A 2 -4.25 -1.39 15.52
C PRO A 2 -2.75 -1.30 15.79
N ASN A 3 -1.94 -1.92 14.93
CA ASN A 3 -0.51 -1.80 14.91
C ASN A 3 -0.14 -0.46 14.26
N LEU A 4 0.37 0.49 15.06
CA LEU A 4 0.67 1.84 14.61
C LEU A 4 2.16 2.11 14.61
N CYS A 5 2.68 2.70 13.54
CA CYS A 5 4.06 3.17 13.51
C CYS A 5 4.20 4.53 14.23
N ASN A 6 5.38 4.76 14.81
CA ASN A 6 5.71 6.03 15.45
C ASN A 6 5.57 7.23 14.50
N THR A 7 5.85 7.03 13.22
CA THR A 7 5.72 8.08 12.19
C THR A 7 4.28 8.58 12.06
N ALA A 8 3.29 7.68 12.01
CA ALA A 8 1.89 8.05 11.92
C ALA A 8 1.42 8.83 13.16
N LEU A 9 1.83 8.39 14.35
CA LEU A 9 1.54 9.12 15.60
C LEU A 9 2.19 10.51 15.60
N ASN A 10 3.41 10.62 15.06
CA ASN A 10 4.09 11.90 14.97
C ASN A 10 3.45 12.85 13.96
N ILE A 11 2.99 12.34 12.81
CA ILE A 11 2.21 13.12 11.83
C ILE A 11 0.97 13.70 12.51
N LEU A 12 0.19 12.90 13.23
CA LEU A 12 -1.00 13.38 13.93
C LEU A 12 -0.65 14.45 14.96
N ARG A 13 0.45 14.28 15.71
CA ARG A 13 0.95 15.29 16.65
C ARG A 13 1.32 16.60 15.95
N ILE A 14 1.94 16.54 14.78
CA ILE A 14 2.29 17.72 13.98
C ILE A 14 1.02 18.41 13.46
N ILE A 15 0.06 17.65 12.92
CA ILE A 15 -1.24 18.18 12.48
C ILE A 15 -1.92 18.94 13.63
N GLY A 16 -1.96 18.36 14.83
CA GLY A 16 -2.53 19.03 16.00
C GLY A 16 -1.83 20.36 16.36
N LYS A 17 -0.49 20.42 16.23
CA LYS A 17 0.27 21.67 16.44
C LYS A 17 -0.06 22.71 15.36
N TYR A 18 -0.16 22.29 14.10
CA TYR A 18 -0.50 23.17 12.99
C TYR A 18 -1.91 23.75 13.13
N LEU A 19 -2.91 22.92 13.46
CA LEU A 19 -4.27 23.40 13.75
C LEU A 19 -4.28 24.44 14.89
N ARG A 20 -3.50 24.22 15.95
CA ARG A 20 -3.39 25.18 17.06
C ARG A 20 -2.73 26.49 16.60
N MET A 21 -1.70 26.43 15.76
CA MET A 21 -1.02 27.60 15.22
C MET A 21 -1.97 28.42 14.34
N ALA A 22 -2.71 27.78 13.42
CA ALA A 22 -3.69 28.46 12.57
C ALA A 22 -4.81 29.15 13.35
N LYS A 23 -5.22 28.57 14.49
CA LYS A 23 -6.20 29.20 15.38
C LYS A 23 -5.71 30.51 15.99
N ILE A 24 -4.41 30.63 16.25
CA ILE A 24 -3.77 31.83 16.82
C ILE A 24 -3.46 32.83 15.70
N LEU A 25 -2.92 32.33 14.58
CA LEU A 25 -2.46 33.11 13.44
C LEU A 25 -3.36 32.85 12.23
N LYS A 26 -4.50 33.56 12.18
CA LYS A 26 -5.47 33.39 11.08
C LYS A 26 -4.86 33.63 9.69
N SER A 27 -3.84 34.49 9.61
CA SER A 27 -3.13 34.80 8.36
C SER A 27 -2.39 33.60 7.76
N THR A 28 -2.13 32.53 8.53
CA THR A 28 -1.44 31.32 8.07
C THR A 28 -2.39 30.13 7.92
N ALA A 29 -3.70 30.32 8.07
CA ALA A 29 -4.67 29.22 8.06
C ALA A 29 -4.64 28.43 6.75
N GLU A 30 -4.55 29.11 5.61
CA GLU A 30 -4.51 28.48 4.29
C GLU A 30 -3.24 27.65 4.08
N GLN A 31 -2.07 28.17 4.48
CA GLN A 31 -0.80 27.45 4.40
C GLN A 31 -0.78 26.22 5.31
N VAL A 32 -1.40 26.33 6.49
CA VAL A 32 -1.54 25.21 7.42
C VAL A 32 -2.44 24.12 6.82
N PHE A 33 -3.51 24.49 6.13
CA PHE A 33 -4.36 23.53 5.44
C PHE A 33 -3.56 22.73 4.40
N ASP A 34 -2.78 23.39 3.54
CA ASP A 34 -1.91 22.69 2.57
C ASP A 34 -0.92 21.77 3.25
N ALA A 35 -0.23 22.27 4.27
CA ALA A 35 0.80 21.50 4.97
C ALA A 35 0.22 20.23 5.61
N ILE A 36 -1.00 20.28 6.14
CA ILE A 36 -1.69 19.12 6.69
C ILE A 36 -1.99 18.09 5.59
N LEU A 37 -2.55 18.53 4.45
CA LEU A 37 -2.85 17.63 3.33
C LEU A 37 -1.57 17.02 2.75
N GLN A 38 -0.54 17.84 2.56
CA GLN A 38 0.78 17.43 2.08
C GLN A 38 1.39 16.37 3.01
N LEU A 39 1.38 16.56 4.33
CA LEU A 39 1.90 15.58 5.27
C LEU A 39 1.16 14.24 5.21
N PHE A 40 -0.18 14.29 5.13
CA PHE A 40 -0.99 13.08 5.00
C PHE A 40 -0.68 12.35 3.69
N TYR A 41 -0.75 13.04 2.56
CA TYR A 41 -0.52 12.43 1.26
C TYR A 41 0.92 11.96 1.07
N TYR A 42 1.91 12.68 1.63
CA TYR A 42 3.29 12.23 1.62
C TYR A 42 3.44 10.86 2.29
N PHE A 43 2.81 10.65 3.45
CA PHE A 43 2.84 9.36 4.14
C PHE A 43 2.20 8.24 3.31
N VAL A 44 0.97 8.46 2.83
CA VAL A 44 0.23 7.44 2.05
C VAL A 44 0.98 7.11 0.76
N TYR A 45 1.45 8.13 0.03
CA TYR A 45 2.15 7.96 -1.23
C TYR A 45 3.52 7.28 -1.05
N SER A 46 4.22 7.57 0.04
CA SER A 46 5.48 6.87 0.38
C SER A 46 5.25 5.37 0.55
N LEU A 47 4.20 4.99 1.29
CA LEU A 47 3.84 3.59 1.49
C LEU A 47 3.39 2.93 0.19
N TYR A 48 2.61 3.62 -0.63
CA TYR A 48 2.20 3.12 -1.95
C TYR A 48 3.40 2.87 -2.87
N LYS A 49 4.29 3.84 -3.02
CA LYS A 49 5.49 3.70 -3.85
C LYS A 49 6.41 2.59 -3.35
N TYR A 50 6.58 2.48 -2.04
CA TYR A 50 7.53 1.54 -1.47
C TYR A 50 6.99 0.11 -1.38
N PHE A 51 5.73 -0.08 -0.97
CA PHE A 51 5.16 -1.40 -0.73
C PHE A 51 4.30 -1.92 -1.89
N CYS A 52 3.63 -1.07 -2.67
CA CYS A 52 2.74 -1.52 -3.74
C CYS A 52 3.41 -1.56 -5.12
N LEU A 53 4.38 -0.66 -5.39
CA LEU A 53 5.10 -0.62 -6.68
C LEU A 53 6.44 -1.37 -6.61
N ASP A 54 6.41 -2.58 -6.06
CA ASP A 54 7.59 -3.42 -5.91
C ASP A 54 8.20 -3.76 -7.28
N VAL A 55 9.35 -3.16 -7.59
CA VAL A 55 9.99 -3.19 -8.93
C VAL A 55 10.29 -4.61 -9.40
N GLN A 56 10.58 -5.54 -8.48
CA GLN A 56 10.86 -6.93 -8.86
C GLN A 56 9.61 -7.66 -9.38
N ILE A 57 8.42 -7.33 -8.85
CA ILE A 57 7.16 -7.87 -9.40
C ILE A 57 6.96 -7.32 -10.81
N GLN A 58 7.22 -6.03 -11.05
CA GLN A 58 7.08 -5.42 -12.37
C GLN A 58 8.03 -6.00 -13.42
N GLN A 59 9.26 -6.35 -13.03
CA GLN A 59 10.27 -6.92 -13.94
C GLN A 59 10.05 -8.41 -14.23
N GLN A 60 9.63 -9.21 -13.23
CA GLN A 60 9.41 -10.63 -13.42
C GLN A 60 8.01 -10.94 -13.97
N GLN A 61 7.02 -10.06 -13.73
CA GLN A 61 5.61 -10.31 -14.01
C GLN A 61 4.91 -9.00 -14.37
N GLN A 62 4.70 -8.75 -15.67
CA GLN A 62 4.09 -7.49 -16.15
C GLN A 62 2.66 -7.22 -15.64
N ASP A 63 2.04 -8.13 -14.90
CA ASP A 63 0.65 -7.99 -14.48
C ASP A 63 0.42 -7.94 -12.97
N PHE A 64 1.10 -8.73 -12.13
CA PHE A 64 0.65 -8.91 -10.73
C PHE A 64 0.80 -7.68 -9.84
N GLY A 65 1.81 -6.82 -10.07
CA GLY A 65 2.09 -5.68 -9.18
C GLY A 65 1.02 -4.58 -9.20
N THR A 66 0.35 -4.35 -10.34
CA THR A 66 -0.71 -3.32 -10.47
C THR A 66 -2.12 -3.90 -10.37
N ILE A 67 -2.25 -5.24 -10.38
CA ILE A 67 -3.55 -5.95 -10.29
C ILE A 67 -4.29 -5.61 -9.00
N PHE A 68 -3.59 -5.52 -7.88
CA PHE A 68 -4.21 -5.36 -6.56
C PHE A 68 -4.52 -3.90 -6.21
N ALA A 69 -3.91 -2.95 -6.90
CA ALA A 69 -4.24 -1.54 -6.74
C ALA A 69 -5.57 -1.25 -7.46
N SER A 70 -6.60 -0.85 -6.73
CA SER A 70 -7.87 -0.46 -7.33
C SER A 70 -7.71 0.75 -8.26
N LEU A 71 -8.67 0.95 -9.17
CA LEU A 71 -8.68 2.11 -10.06
C LEU A 71 -8.69 3.43 -9.26
N ARG A 72 -9.50 3.52 -8.19
CA ARG A 72 -9.61 4.72 -7.37
C ARG A 72 -8.31 5.02 -6.61
N LEU A 73 -7.61 3.99 -6.13
CA LEU A 73 -6.30 4.14 -5.49
C LEU A 73 -5.27 4.66 -6.50
N ARG A 74 -5.20 4.04 -7.69
CA ARG A 74 -4.28 4.49 -8.76
C ARG A 74 -4.52 5.94 -9.15
N GLN A 75 -5.78 6.30 -9.41
CA GLN A 75 -6.15 7.68 -9.73
C GLN A 75 -5.79 8.66 -8.60
N LEU A 76 -6.01 8.28 -7.33
CA LEU A 76 -5.60 9.10 -6.20
C LEU A 76 -4.07 9.28 -6.17
N MET A 77 -3.31 8.20 -6.33
CA MET A 77 -1.84 8.26 -6.29
C MET A 77 -1.26 9.05 -7.47
N ASP A 78 -1.86 8.93 -8.66
CA ASP A 78 -1.48 9.73 -9.83
C ASP A 78 -1.78 11.22 -9.61
N ASN A 79 -2.95 11.55 -9.05
CA ASN A 79 -3.29 12.92 -8.68
C ASN A 79 -2.34 13.46 -7.63
N VAL A 80 -2.07 12.70 -6.55
CA VAL A 80 -1.13 13.08 -5.50
C VAL A 80 0.27 13.30 -6.07
N GLN A 81 0.72 12.41 -6.95
CA GLN A 81 1.98 12.56 -7.67
C GLN A 81 2.01 13.89 -8.42
N ASN A 82 1.02 14.17 -9.27
CA ASN A 82 1.01 15.37 -10.11
C ASN A 82 0.78 16.67 -9.33
N THR A 83 0.03 16.63 -8.23
CA THR A 83 -0.32 17.81 -7.43
C THR A 83 0.79 18.18 -6.45
N TYR A 84 1.39 17.20 -5.78
CA TYR A 84 2.32 17.45 -4.68
C TYR A 84 3.78 17.19 -5.02
N PHE A 85 4.10 16.40 -6.06
CA PHE A 85 5.46 16.01 -6.38
C PHE A 85 5.85 16.41 -7.82
N CYS A 86 6.92 17.19 -7.97
CA CYS A 86 7.47 17.50 -9.29
C CYS A 86 8.34 16.36 -9.83
N GLN A 87 8.21 16.04 -11.11
CA GLN A 87 9.27 15.35 -11.84
C GLN A 87 10.43 16.32 -12.01
N THR A 88 11.64 15.95 -11.60
CA THR A 88 12.86 16.75 -11.75
C THR A 88 13.33 16.75 -13.21
N ASN A 89 12.47 17.16 -14.14
CA ASN A 89 12.84 17.52 -15.50
C ASN A 89 12.73 19.03 -15.57
N GLY A 90 13.88 19.68 -15.67
CA GLY A 90 14.07 21.11 -15.40
C GLY A 90 13.00 22.04 -15.97
N ASP A 91 12.85 23.15 -15.23
CA ASP A 91 12.23 24.42 -15.57
C ASP A 91 10.84 24.69 -14.97
N SER A 92 10.84 25.75 -14.14
CA SER A 92 9.74 26.41 -13.43
C SER A 92 9.51 25.92 -11.99
N ILE A 93 10.23 26.58 -11.08
CA ILE A 93 10.13 26.39 -9.63
C ILE A 93 8.96 27.25 -9.13
N THR A 94 7.92 26.62 -8.60
CA THR A 94 6.90 27.29 -7.77
C THR A 94 7.04 26.81 -6.33
N ASP A 95 7.14 27.74 -5.37
CA ASP A 95 7.42 27.51 -3.93
C ASP A 95 6.40 26.63 -3.17
N GLU A 96 5.30 26.19 -3.80
CA GLU A 96 4.18 25.49 -3.13
C GLU A 96 4.23 23.95 -3.21
N GLN A 97 5.23 23.36 -3.89
CA GLN A 97 5.31 21.91 -4.15
C GLN A 97 6.35 21.16 -3.30
N ILE A 98 6.12 19.88 -3.01
CA ILE A 98 7.09 19.02 -2.32
C ILE A 98 8.22 18.70 -3.32
N HIS A 99 9.37 19.37 -3.15
CA HIS A 99 10.53 19.27 -4.05
C HIS A 99 11.24 17.90 -4.06
N HIS A 100 10.80 16.94 -3.25
CA HIS A 100 11.46 15.66 -3.09
C HIS A 100 10.46 14.52 -3.18
N LEU A 101 10.69 13.59 -4.13
CA LEU A 101 10.08 12.27 -4.04
C LEU A 101 10.42 11.67 -2.66
N PRO A 102 9.54 10.83 -2.10
CA PRO A 102 9.86 10.08 -0.90
C PRO A 102 11.20 9.38 -1.05
N ALA A 103 12.21 9.82 -0.29
CA ALA A 103 13.49 9.15 -0.27
C ALA A 103 13.31 7.79 0.39
N ILE A 104 13.77 6.73 -0.28
CA ILE A 104 13.81 5.40 0.32
C ILE A 104 14.92 5.44 1.39
N PRO A 105 14.61 5.25 2.68
CA PRO A 105 15.64 5.29 3.71
C PRO A 105 16.60 4.12 3.53
N ASN A 106 17.89 4.31 3.83
CA ASN A 106 18.92 3.27 3.73
C ASN A 106 18.71 2.07 4.68
N LEU A 107 17.74 2.16 5.60
CA LEU A 107 17.33 1.13 6.58
C LEU A 107 15.98 0.51 6.21
N SER A 108 15.61 0.54 4.94
CA SER A 108 14.32 0.04 4.48
C SER A 108 14.22 -1.48 4.61
N PRO A 109 13.06 -2.03 5.00
CA PRO A 109 12.90 -3.48 5.22
C PRO A 109 13.12 -4.28 3.93
N ASP A 110 13.65 -5.50 4.05
CA ASP A 110 13.96 -6.31 2.86
C ASP A 110 12.68 -6.92 2.26
N LEU A 111 12.19 -6.29 1.19
CA LEU A 111 10.98 -6.71 0.48
C LEU A 111 11.15 -8.02 -0.30
N ASN A 112 12.35 -8.59 -0.35
CA ASN A 112 12.65 -9.85 -1.07
C ASN A 112 13.01 -10.99 -0.11
N ASN A 113 13.04 -10.73 1.20
CA ASN A 113 13.29 -11.77 2.19
C ASN A 113 12.05 -12.64 2.42
N ASN A 114 12.08 -13.87 1.91
CA ASN A 114 11.01 -14.85 2.09
C ASN A 114 10.86 -15.28 3.57
N GLU A 115 11.94 -15.34 4.35
CA GLU A 115 11.87 -15.76 5.77
C GLU A 115 11.08 -14.77 6.64
N ALA A 116 11.04 -13.50 6.23
CA ALA A 116 10.24 -12.45 6.84
C ALA A 116 8.90 -12.21 6.11
N LEU A 117 8.49 -13.15 5.23
CA LEU A 117 7.32 -13.05 4.36
C LEU A 117 7.27 -11.72 3.61
N PHE A 118 8.40 -11.33 3.02
CA PHE A 118 8.56 -10.09 2.23
C PHE A 118 8.27 -8.82 3.03
N SER A 119 8.69 -8.80 4.30
CA SER A 119 8.47 -7.72 5.26
C SER A 119 6.98 -7.47 5.56
N LEU A 120 6.22 -8.56 5.75
CA LEU A 120 4.78 -8.49 6.00
C LEU A 120 4.46 -7.67 7.26
N ALA A 121 5.27 -7.77 8.31
CA ALA A 121 5.06 -7.04 9.56
C ALA A 121 5.06 -5.52 9.33
N GLU A 122 6.07 -5.00 8.66
CA GLU A 122 6.22 -3.58 8.34
C GLU A 122 5.12 -3.10 7.39
N ARG A 123 4.79 -3.91 6.39
CA ARG A 123 3.70 -3.67 5.44
C ARG A 123 2.35 -3.56 6.17
N LEU A 124 2.06 -4.48 7.08
CA LEU A 124 0.83 -4.49 7.87
C LEU A 124 0.73 -3.25 8.77
N ILE A 125 1.80 -2.93 9.50
CA ILE A 125 1.87 -1.74 10.35
C ILE A 125 1.64 -0.48 9.50
N GLY A 126 2.24 -0.39 8.31
CA GLY A 126 2.08 0.75 7.40
C GLY A 126 0.63 0.91 6.92
N VAL A 127 0.00 -0.18 6.51
CA VAL A 127 -1.42 -0.21 6.09
C VAL A 127 -2.35 0.19 7.23
N GLU A 128 -2.23 -0.45 8.39
CA GLU A 128 -3.09 -0.15 9.54
C GLU A 128 -2.88 1.29 10.03
N SER A 129 -1.64 1.80 9.98
CA SER A 129 -1.33 3.20 10.26
C SER A 129 -2.00 4.16 9.27
N THR A 130 -2.08 3.80 7.99
CA THR A 130 -2.78 4.59 6.96
C THR A 130 -4.28 4.61 7.22
N THR A 131 -4.89 3.45 7.47
CA THR A 131 -6.32 3.36 7.83
C THR A 131 -6.63 4.16 9.08
N PHE A 132 -5.75 4.10 10.09
CA PHE A 132 -5.88 4.90 11.30
C PHE A 132 -5.81 6.40 11.01
N LEU A 133 -4.79 6.87 10.29
CA LEU A 133 -4.65 8.28 9.93
C LEU A 133 -5.83 8.79 9.12
N SER A 134 -6.32 8.01 8.16
CA SER A 134 -7.50 8.34 7.37
C SER A 134 -8.73 8.61 8.25
N LYS A 135 -9.00 7.72 9.22
CA LYS A 135 -10.05 7.93 10.23
C LYS A 135 -9.81 9.17 11.09
N GLN A 136 -8.56 9.47 11.45
CA GLN A 136 -8.25 10.69 12.20
C GLN A 136 -8.51 11.94 11.36
N MET A 137 -8.22 11.91 10.06
CA MET A 137 -8.53 13.03 9.16
C MET A 137 -10.04 13.29 9.06
N GLU A 138 -10.87 12.24 9.02
CA GLU A 138 -12.33 12.37 9.08
C GLU A 138 -12.80 13.07 10.36
N LEU A 139 -12.24 12.69 11.52
CA LEU A 139 -12.56 13.33 12.80
C LEU A 139 -12.11 14.81 12.85
N LEU A 140 -11.05 15.15 12.12
CA LEU A 140 -10.52 16.51 12.04
C LEU A 140 -11.27 17.39 11.02
N ARG A 141 -12.22 16.85 10.25
CA ARG A 141 -12.98 17.61 9.24
C ARG A 141 -13.53 18.94 9.76
N PRO A 142 -14.23 19.01 10.91
CA PRO A 142 -14.75 20.28 11.40
C PRO A 142 -13.65 21.31 11.69
N ALA A 143 -12.47 20.87 12.14
CA ALA A 143 -11.34 21.77 12.38
C ALA A 143 -10.75 22.29 11.06
N LEU A 144 -10.66 21.44 10.04
CA LEU A 144 -10.16 21.82 8.71
C LEU A 144 -11.13 22.78 7.99
N GLU A 145 -12.44 22.59 8.15
CA GLU A 145 -13.46 23.51 7.63
C GLU A 145 -13.26 24.94 8.17
N THR A 146 -12.80 25.11 9.43
CA THR A 146 -12.52 26.44 9.97
C THR A 146 -11.31 27.14 9.38
N LEU A 147 -10.42 26.40 8.68
CA LEU A 147 -9.23 26.96 8.05
C LEU A 147 -9.49 27.47 6.63
N VAL A 148 -10.62 27.07 6.05
CA VAL A 148 -10.98 27.32 4.66
C VAL A 148 -11.91 28.53 4.60
N ILE A 149 -11.46 29.61 3.96
CA ILE A 149 -12.17 30.89 3.96
C ILE A 149 -12.83 31.17 2.59
N ASP A 150 -12.26 30.66 1.50
CA ASP A 150 -12.77 30.85 0.15
C ASP A 150 -13.43 29.60 -0.46
N LYS A 151 -14.23 29.81 -1.50
CA LYS A 151 -15.02 28.79 -2.17
C LYS A 151 -14.17 27.74 -2.89
N LYS A 152 -13.02 28.12 -3.46
CA LYS A 152 -12.13 27.20 -4.18
C LYS A 152 -11.53 26.20 -3.19
N ARG A 153 -11.06 26.69 -2.05
CA ARG A 153 -10.49 25.86 -0.99
C ARG A 153 -11.53 24.98 -0.31
N GLY A 154 -12.79 25.43 -0.26
CA GLY A 154 -13.93 24.59 0.10
C GLY A 154 -14.06 23.38 -0.82
N GLN A 155 -13.92 23.58 -2.13
CA GLN A 155 -13.94 22.48 -3.09
C GLN A 155 -12.74 21.53 -2.93
N ASP A 156 -11.54 22.06 -2.65
CA ASP A 156 -10.36 21.24 -2.41
C ASP A 156 -10.53 20.34 -1.17
N LEU A 157 -11.12 20.88 -0.09
CA LEU A 157 -11.47 20.13 1.11
C LEU A 157 -12.49 19.01 0.82
N GLU A 158 -13.54 19.32 0.07
CA GLU A 158 -14.53 18.31 -0.33
C GLU A 158 -13.89 17.22 -1.21
N ASN A 159 -13.04 17.61 -2.16
CA ASN A 159 -12.30 16.67 -3.00
C ASN A 159 -11.39 15.76 -2.17
N PHE A 160 -10.71 16.31 -1.16
CA PHE A 160 -9.92 15.53 -0.21
C PHE A 160 -10.78 14.45 0.47
N PHE A 161 -11.91 14.81 1.07
CA PHE A 161 -12.77 13.84 1.77
C PHE A 161 -13.47 12.85 0.83
N ASN A 162 -13.80 13.25 -0.40
CA ASN A 162 -14.36 12.35 -1.40
C ASN A 162 -13.35 11.29 -1.86
N THR A 163 -12.05 11.61 -1.86
CA THR A 163 -10.99 10.70 -2.29
C THR A 163 -10.33 9.95 -1.13
N LEU A 164 -10.46 10.45 0.10
CA LEU A 164 -9.90 9.86 1.31
C LEU A 164 -10.22 8.35 1.47
N PRO A 165 -11.44 7.85 1.18
CA PRO A 165 -11.74 6.43 1.25
C PRO A 165 -10.89 5.56 0.31
N ALA A 166 -10.35 6.10 -0.79
CA ALA A 166 -9.48 5.33 -1.68
C ALA A 166 -8.17 4.89 -1.00
N THR A 167 -7.76 5.55 0.10
CA THR A 167 -6.58 5.15 0.88
C THR A 167 -6.73 3.81 1.58
N SER A 168 -7.95 3.31 1.81
CA SER A 168 -8.18 1.98 2.41
C SER A 168 -7.70 0.85 1.51
N ASP A 169 -7.69 1.06 0.20
CA ASP A 169 -7.32 0.06 -0.80
C ASP A 169 -5.82 -0.23 -0.82
N LEU A 170 -5.04 0.58 -0.10
CA LEU A 170 -3.62 0.33 0.12
C LEU A 170 -3.39 -1.03 0.80
N SER A 171 -4.36 -1.50 1.59
CA SER A 171 -4.33 -2.82 2.23
C SER A 171 -4.25 -3.95 1.20
N GLU A 172 -5.24 -4.01 0.30
CA GLU A 172 -5.29 -4.98 -0.79
C GLU A 172 -4.08 -4.87 -1.70
N ALA A 173 -3.70 -3.65 -2.09
CA ALA A 173 -2.53 -3.41 -2.94
C ALA A 173 -1.23 -3.94 -2.30
N THR A 174 -1.03 -3.67 -1.02
CA THR A 174 0.19 -4.04 -0.29
C THR A 174 0.25 -5.53 0.02
N LEU A 175 -0.84 -6.11 0.53
CA LEU A 175 -0.90 -7.52 0.91
C LEU A 175 -0.99 -8.44 -0.31
N GLY A 176 -1.63 -7.99 -1.39
CA GLY A 176 -1.63 -8.68 -2.67
C GLY A 176 -0.22 -8.85 -3.26
N CYS A 177 0.66 -7.85 -3.09
CA CYS A 177 2.07 -7.99 -3.48
C CYS A 177 2.79 -9.10 -2.69
N VAL A 178 2.56 -9.19 -1.38
CA VAL A 178 3.13 -10.27 -0.54
C VAL A 178 2.60 -11.63 -1.00
N ALA A 179 1.29 -11.74 -1.23
CA ALA A 179 0.66 -12.97 -1.71
C ALA A 179 1.21 -13.42 -3.07
N ALA A 180 1.38 -12.50 -4.02
CA ALA A 180 1.94 -12.80 -5.34
C ALA A 180 3.40 -13.29 -5.24
N LYS A 181 4.22 -12.65 -4.39
CA LYS A 181 5.62 -13.07 -4.16
C LYS A 181 5.71 -14.44 -3.49
N SER A 182 4.83 -14.71 -2.53
CA SER A 182 4.81 -15.96 -1.76
C SER A 182 4.58 -17.20 -2.62
N LEU A 183 3.97 -17.06 -3.80
CA LEU A 183 3.71 -18.20 -4.70
C LEU A 183 4.87 -18.52 -5.66
N GLN A 184 5.92 -17.71 -5.72
CA GLN A 184 7.01 -17.88 -6.71
C GLN A 184 6.50 -18.19 -8.14
N PRO A 185 5.64 -17.35 -8.75
CA PRO A 185 4.86 -17.69 -9.94
C PRO A 185 5.68 -18.17 -11.14
N ALA A 186 6.91 -17.65 -11.31
CA ALA A 186 7.80 -18.04 -12.41
C ALA A 186 8.16 -19.54 -12.38
N GLN A 187 8.45 -20.08 -11.20
CA GLN A 187 8.78 -21.50 -11.03
C GLN A 187 7.56 -22.39 -11.31
N ILE A 188 6.39 -22.00 -10.81
CA ILE A 188 5.16 -22.76 -11.02
C ILE A 188 4.76 -22.77 -12.50
N LEU A 189 4.85 -21.64 -13.19
CA LEU A 189 4.56 -21.58 -14.63
C LEU A 189 5.49 -22.47 -15.45
N GLN A 190 6.77 -22.53 -15.10
CA GLN A 190 7.70 -23.46 -15.73
C GLN A 190 7.25 -24.91 -15.50
N GLN A 191 6.86 -25.28 -14.29
CA GLN A 191 6.37 -26.63 -13.99
C GLN A 191 5.08 -26.96 -14.75
N ILE A 192 4.16 -26.01 -14.91
CA ILE A 192 2.92 -26.21 -15.69
C ILE A 192 3.26 -26.41 -17.18
N SER A 193 4.20 -25.63 -17.73
CA SER A 193 4.59 -25.73 -19.15
C SER A 193 5.24 -27.06 -19.53
N LEU A 194 5.75 -27.81 -18.55
CA LEU A 194 6.39 -29.12 -18.76
C LEU A 194 5.39 -30.28 -18.76
N ILE A 195 4.11 -30.02 -18.51
CA ILE A 195 3.07 -31.05 -18.45
C ILE A 195 2.62 -31.38 -19.87
N ASP A 196 2.64 -32.66 -20.21
CA ASP A 196 1.94 -33.16 -21.38
C ASP A 196 0.44 -33.26 -21.06
N TRP A 197 -0.36 -32.44 -21.72
CA TRP A 197 -1.82 -32.40 -21.55
C TRP A 197 -2.55 -33.48 -22.38
N ASN A 198 -1.80 -34.36 -23.06
CA ASN A 198 -2.40 -35.44 -23.82
C ASN A 198 -3.04 -36.49 -22.88
N ILE A 199 -4.35 -36.69 -23.01
CA ILE A 199 -5.20 -37.49 -22.12
C ILE A 199 -4.99 -39.01 -22.33
N SER A 200 -4.04 -39.40 -23.20
CA SER A 200 -3.76 -40.81 -23.49
C SER A 200 -3.26 -41.59 -22.27
N GLU A 201 -2.56 -40.93 -21.34
CA GLU A 201 -2.12 -41.51 -20.07
C GLU A 201 -2.31 -40.45 -18.98
N ILE A 202 -3.35 -40.60 -18.15
CA ILE A 202 -3.49 -39.79 -16.94
C ILE A 202 -2.58 -40.42 -15.88
N PRO A 203 -1.46 -39.78 -15.50
CA PRO A 203 -0.63 -40.32 -14.42
C PRO A 203 -1.46 -40.39 -13.13
N SER A 204 -1.28 -41.47 -12.39
CA SER A 204 -1.99 -41.73 -11.12
C SER A 204 -1.67 -40.69 -10.03
N GLU A 205 -0.59 -39.92 -10.22
CA GLU A 205 -0.03 -39.00 -9.23
C GLU A 205 -0.41 -37.53 -9.52
N HIS A 206 -0.46 -36.71 -8.48
CA HIS A 206 -0.70 -35.28 -8.62
C HIS A 206 0.49 -34.59 -9.33
N SER A 207 0.20 -33.58 -10.14
CA SER A 207 1.24 -32.83 -10.85
C SER A 207 2.16 -32.08 -9.87
N ASN A 208 3.47 -32.03 -10.17
CA ASN A 208 4.49 -31.39 -9.34
C ASN A 208 4.22 -29.92 -8.98
N TYR A 209 3.53 -29.18 -9.87
CA TYR A 209 3.16 -27.79 -9.59
C TYR A 209 2.13 -27.66 -8.46
N VAL A 210 1.23 -28.64 -8.31
CA VAL A 210 0.23 -28.66 -7.22
C VAL A 210 0.95 -28.80 -5.88
N TYR A 211 1.93 -29.70 -5.79
CA TYR A 211 2.76 -29.84 -4.59
C TYR A 211 3.57 -28.58 -4.28
N SER A 212 4.10 -27.92 -5.32
CA SER A 212 4.84 -26.67 -5.14
C SER A 212 3.92 -25.56 -4.60
N ILE A 213 2.71 -25.42 -5.14
CA ILE A 213 1.70 -24.50 -4.60
C ILE A 213 1.40 -24.80 -3.12
N LEU A 214 1.08 -26.06 -2.79
CA LEU A 214 0.76 -26.44 -1.41
C LEU A 214 1.91 -26.13 -0.45
N LYS A 215 3.15 -26.40 -0.87
CA LYS A 215 4.35 -26.09 -0.10
C LYS A 215 4.49 -24.58 0.18
N GLU A 216 4.21 -23.72 -0.81
CA GLU A 216 4.25 -22.27 -0.61
C GLU A 216 3.16 -21.80 0.38
N PHE A 217 1.96 -22.40 0.35
CA PHE A 217 0.91 -22.13 1.34
C PHE A 217 1.32 -22.57 2.75
N GLU A 218 1.89 -23.77 2.89
CA GLU A 218 2.37 -24.29 4.18
C GLU A 218 3.51 -23.42 4.75
N SER A 219 4.50 -23.08 3.92
CA SER A 219 5.60 -22.19 4.30
C SER A 219 5.09 -20.82 4.76
N SER A 220 4.19 -20.22 3.98
CA SER A 220 3.57 -18.93 4.32
C SER A 220 2.80 -19.00 5.64
N LYS A 221 2.09 -20.11 5.89
CA LYS A 221 1.36 -20.34 7.14
C LYS A 221 2.30 -20.41 8.35
N GLU A 222 3.40 -21.16 8.23
CA GLU A 222 4.38 -21.26 9.31
C GLU A 222 5.00 -19.91 9.65
N ILE A 223 5.36 -19.12 8.63
CA ILE A 223 5.92 -17.79 8.84
C ILE A 223 4.87 -16.86 9.45
N LEU A 224 3.62 -16.90 8.97
CA LEU A 224 2.53 -16.10 9.53
C LEU A 224 2.27 -16.42 11.02
N CYS A 225 2.33 -17.70 11.39
CA CYS A 225 2.24 -18.14 12.79
C CYS A 225 3.41 -17.65 13.66
N LYS A 226 4.62 -17.54 13.10
CA LYS A 226 5.77 -16.95 13.80
C LYS A 226 5.61 -15.44 13.96
N LEU A 227 5.11 -14.75 12.94
CA LEU A 227 4.90 -13.30 12.94
C LEU A 227 3.80 -12.86 13.91
N SER A 228 2.74 -13.67 14.08
CA SER A 228 1.61 -13.34 14.97
C SER A 228 2.01 -13.21 16.45
N VAL A 229 3.19 -13.71 16.83
CA VAL A 229 3.77 -13.55 18.17
C VAL A 229 4.21 -12.10 18.44
N TYR A 230 4.63 -11.37 17.40
CA TYR A 230 5.21 -10.03 17.52
C TYR A 230 4.30 -8.93 17.01
N VAL A 231 3.44 -9.24 16.03
CA VAL A 231 2.50 -8.31 15.42
C VAL A 231 1.10 -8.88 15.48
N HIS A 232 0.14 -8.06 15.91
CA HIS A 232 -1.26 -8.49 15.96
C HIS A 232 -1.81 -8.64 14.55
N ILE A 233 -2.18 -9.86 14.16
CA ILE A 233 -2.83 -10.14 12.87
C ILE A 233 -4.32 -10.39 13.13
N SER A 234 -5.18 -9.51 12.65
CA SER A 234 -6.64 -9.69 12.78
C SER A 234 -7.14 -10.81 11.86
N GLU A 235 -8.32 -11.36 12.16
CA GLU A 235 -8.96 -12.35 11.28
C GLU A 235 -9.23 -11.78 9.87
N GLU A 236 -9.58 -10.50 9.77
CA GLU A 236 -9.81 -9.82 8.49
C GLU A 236 -8.53 -9.78 7.63
N VAL A 237 -7.39 -9.43 8.24
CA VAL A 237 -6.08 -9.40 7.55
C VAL A 237 -5.66 -10.81 7.15
N ASN A 238 -5.83 -11.77 8.05
CA ASN A 238 -5.51 -13.17 7.77
C ASN A 238 -6.34 -13.69 6.59
N PHE A 239 -7.65 -13.47 6.61
CA PHE A 239 -8.56 -13.81 5.52
C PHE A 239 -8.16 -13.13 4.21
N MET A 240 -7.78 -11.85 4.25
CA MET A 240 -7.34 -11.10 3.07
C MET A 240 -6.07 -11.71 2.46
N ILE A 241 -5.05 -12.03 3.27
CA ILE A 241 -3.80 -12.64 2.78
C ILE A 241 -4.11 -13.96 2.05
N TRP A 242 -4.88 -14.85 2.68
CA TRP A 242 -5.23 -16.14 2.07
C TRP A 242 -6.08 -15.98 0.81
N SER A 243 -7.04 -15.06 0.82
CA SER A 243 -7.88 -14.76 -0.34
C SER A 243 -7.04 -14.26 -1.53
N MET A 244 -6.05 -13.39 -1.26
CA MET A 244 -5.13 -12.90 -2.28
C MET A 244 -4.23 -14.02 -2.81
N MET A 245 -3.68 -14.87 -1.94
CA MET A 245 -2.90 -16.04 -2.37
C MET A 245 -3.74 -16.96 -3.25
N SER A 246 -4.95 -17.31 -2.85
CA SER A 246 -5.86 -18.14 -3.67
C SER A 246 -6.18 -17.49 -5.01
N MET A 247 -6.44 -16.18 -5.04
CA MET A 247 -6.69 -15.43 -6.27
C MET A 247 -5.47 -15.45 -7.20
N CYS A 248 -4.27 -15.27 -6.65
CA CYS A 248 -3.03 -15.39 -7.40
C CYS A 248 -2.87 -16.80 -7.99
N THR A 249 -3.11 -17.85 -7.19
CA THR A 249 -3.07 -19.24 -7.66
C THR A 249 -4.04 -19.48 -8.80
N VAL A 250 -5.30 -19.07 -8.69
CA VAL A 250 -6.29 -19.24 -9.78
C VAL A 250 -5.83 -18.52 -11.05
N ARG A 251 -5.34 -17.28 -10.93
CA ARG A 251 -4.80 -16.52 -12.07
C ARG A 251 -3.59 -17.19 -12.69
N LEU A 252 -2.75 -17.83 -11.88
CA LEU A 252 -1.57 -18.55 -12.33
C LEU A 252 -1.95 -19.81 -13.11
N LEU A 253 -2.92 -20.57 -12.60
CA LEU A 253 -3.42 -21.79 -13.24
C LEU A 253 -4.19 -21.52 -14.53
N VAL A 254 -4.85 -20.37 -14.67
CA VAL A 254 -5.50 -19.98 -15.93
C VAL A 254 -4.49 -19.55 -16.99
N ARG A 255 -3.27 -19.13 -16.60
CA ARG A 255 -2.21 -18.70 -17.52
C ARG A 255 -1.34 -19.83 -18.02
N GLY A 256 -1.07 -20.83 -17.18
CA GLY A 256 -0.29 -22.01 -17.53
C GLY A 256 -1.12 -23.02 -18.29
#